data_AF-A0A961HGK4-F1
#
_entry.id   AF-A0A961HGK4-F1
#
_cell.length_a   1.000
_cell.length_b   1.000
_cell.length_c   1.000
_cell.angle_alpha   90.00
_cell.angle_beta   90.00
_cell.angle_gamma   90.00
#
_symmetry.space_group_name_H-M   'P 1'
#
loop_
_entity.id
_entity.type
_entity.pdbx_description
1 polymer ?
#
loop_
_entity_poly.entity_id
_entity_poly.type
_entity_poly.pdbx_seq_one_letter_code
_entity_poly.pdbx_strand_id
1 'polypeptide(L)'
;MRTATATATATATATATATATAPGTRLCSAVLVVTDGTPRSRDVVMRSVGAGYNVVVVGRQAHDVVDYLNADLHEQVWAFIADPADPEQVSNIIEHAIDIAGPLMMIIDPAGLLADVDAADRRVA
;
A
#
# COMPACT_ATOMS: atom_id res chain seq x y z
N MET A 1 27.37 -68.91 -29.01
CA MET A 1 27.26 -68.01 -27.85
C MET A 1 27.14 -66.58 -28.36
N ARG A 2 25.93 -66.02 -28.42
CA ARG A 2 25.68 -64.62 -28.79
C ARG A 2 25.04 -63.94 -27.57
N THR A 3 25.75 -62.98 -27.00
CA THR A 3 25.39 -62.17 -25.84
C THR A 3 24.39 -61.09 -26.27
N ALA A 4 23.33 -60.92 -25.47
CA ALA A 4 22.29 -59.91 -25.65
C ALA A 4 22.79 -58.54 -25.16
N THR A 5 22.58 -57.49 -25.94
CA THR A 5 22.83 -56.10 -25.56
C THR A 5 21.49 -55.44 -25.23
N ALA A 6 21.35 -54.98 -24.00
CA ALA A 6 20.17 -54.27 -23.52
C ALA A 6 20.25 -52.77 -23.89
N THR A 7 19.23 -52.24 -24.54
CA THR A 7 19.06 -50.81 -24.82
C THR A 7 18.21 -50.20 -23.70
N ALA A 8 18.78 -49.30 -22.92
CA ALA A 8 18.07 -48.52 -21.90
C ALA A 8 17.57 -47.20 -22.51
N THR A 9 16.25 -47.02 -22.54
CA THR A 9 15.59 -45.78 -22.96
C THR A 9 15.42 -44.87 -21.74
N ALA A 10 16.10 -43.72 -21.73
CA ALA A 10 15.93 -42.69 -20.71
C ALA A 10 14.77 -41.76 -21.08
N THR A 11 13.73 -41.73 -20.24
CA THR A 11 12.60 -40.80 -20.34
C THR A 11 12.98 -39.48 -19.68
N ALA A 12 13.17 -38.42 -20.46
CA ALA A 12 13.40 -37.06 -19.95
C ALA A 12 12.04 -36.38 -19.64
N THR A 13 11.79 -36.12 -18.36
CA THR A 13 10.64 -35.36 -17.88
C THR A 13 10.90 -33.87 -18.11
N ALA A 14 10.19 -33.25 -19.06
CA ALA A 14 10.22 -31.81 -19.28
C ALA A 14 9.31 -31.12 -18.26
N THR A 15 9.90 -30.40 -17.31
CA THR A 15 9.17 -29.54 -16.36
C THR A 15 8.70 -28.28 -17.10
N ALA A 16 7.39 -28.13 -17.25
CA ALA A 16 6.78 -26.93 -17.80
C ALA A 16 6.92 -25.77 -16.81
N THR A 17 7.70 -24.74 -17.17
CA THR A 17 7.72 -23.46 -16.47
C THR A 17 6.44 -22.71 -16.81
N ALA A 18 5.47 -22.71 -15.89
CA ALA A 18 4.33 -21.82 -15.97
C ALA A 18 4.80 -20.39 -15.72
N THR A 19 4.96 -19.60 -16.78
CA THR A 19 5.05 -18.14 -16.68
C THR A 19 3.69 -17.65 -16.21
N ALA A 20 3.51 -17.50 -14.90
CA ALA A 20 2.38 -16.79 -14.34
C ALA A 20 2.44 -15.35 -14.87
N THR A 21 1.59 -15.04 -15.85
CA THR A 21 1.30 -13.66 -16.23
C THR A 21 0.57 -13.06 -15.04
N ALA A 22 1.28 -12.27 -14.23
CA ALA A 22 0.65 -11.51 -13.15
C ALA A 22 -0.50 -10.71 -13.77
N PRO A 23 -1.73 -10.78 -13.22
CA PRO A 23 -2.79 -9.89 -13.65
C PRO A 23 -2.25 -8.48 -13.49
N GLY A 24 -2.23 -7.70 -14.57
CA GLY A 24 -1.82 -6.31 -14.51
C GLY A 24 -2.66 -5.62 -13.45
N THR A 25 -2.05 -5.37 -12.29
CA THR A 25 -2.65 -4.57 -11.25
C THR A 25 -3.01 -3.26 -11.92
N ARG A 26 -4.30 -2.92 -11.97
CA ARG A 26 -4.64 -1.50 -12.07
C ARG A 26 -3.97 -0.91 -10.84
N LEU A 27 -2.86 -0.21 -11.04
CA LEU A 27 -2.11 0.45 -9.99
C LEU A 27 -3.01 1.58 -9.49
N CYS A 28 -4.00 1.25 -8.65
CA CYS A 28 -4.71 2.27 -7.90
C CYS A 28 -3.65 2.94 -7.04
N SER A 29 -3.29 4.15 -7.46
CA SER A 29 -2.27 4.95 -6.79
C SER A 29 -2.86 5.41 -5.47
N ALA A 30 -2.25 5.00 -4.37
CA ALA A 30 -2.68 5.40 -3.04
C ALA A 30 -1.86 6.61 -2.55
N VAL A 31 -2.50 7.47 -1.77
CA VAL A 31 -1.88 8.61 -1.10
C VAL A 31 -2.13 8.47 0.40
N LEU A 32 -1.07 8.55 1.20
CA LEU A 32 -1.19 8.62 2.65
C LEU A 32 -1.18 10.09 3.07
N VAL A 33 -2.19 10.51 3.84
CA VAL A 33 -2.32 11.87 4.36
C VAL A 33 -2.29 11.83 5.88
N VAL A 34 -1.33 12.53 6.47
CA VAL A 34 -1.27 12.76 7.90
C VAL A 34 -2.18 13.94 8.25
N THR A 35 -3.15 13.74 9.13
CA THR A 35 -4.14 14.76 9.49
C THR A 35 -4.01 15.18 10.95
N ASP A 36 -4.23 16.46 11.19
CA ASP A 36 -4.38 17.10 12.50
C ASP A 36 -5.85 17.51 12.78
N GLY A 37 -6.79 16.99 11.98
CA GLY A 37 -8.22 17.30 12.08
C GLY A 37 -8.60 18.70 11.57
N THR A 38 -7.64 19.51 11.09
CA THR A 38 -7.92 20.87 10.64
C THR A 38 -8.61 20.89 9.26
N PRO A 39 -9.32 21.99 8.93
CA PRO A 39 -9.90 22.17 7.60
C PRO A 39 -8.87 22.05 6.46
N ARG A 40 -7.64 22.50 6.69
CA ARG A 40 -6.56 22.38 5.70
C ARG A 40 -6.24 20.93 5.38
N SER A 41 -6.07 20.09 6.40
CA SER A 41 -5.80 18.66 6.24
C SER A 41 -6.97 17.96 5.55
N ARG A 42 -8.21 18.34 5.89
CA ARG A 42 -9.43 17.87 5.24
C ARG A 42 -9.49 18.23 3.76
N ASP A 43 -9.16 19.47 3.39
CA ASP A 43 -9.15 19.91 2.00
C ASP A 43 -8.16 19.10 1.15
N VAL A 44 -7.01 18.73 1.73
CA VAL A 44 -6.02 17.84 1.07
C VAL A 44 -6.61 16.46 0.85
N VAL A 45 -7.20 15.85 1.87
CA VAL A 45 -7.85 14.53 1.75
C VAL A 45 -8.92 14.54 0.66
N MET A 46 -9.85 15.50 0.71
CA MET A 46 -10.95 15.59 -0.24
C MET A 46 -10.48 15.86 -1.67
N ARG A 47 -9.40 16.64 -1.85
CA ARG A 47 -8.80 16.86 -3.17
C ARG A 47 -8.17 15.57 -3.72
N SER A 48 -7.51 14.79 -2.88
CA SER A 48 -6.93 13.50 -3.28
C SER A 48 -8.00 12.51 -3.72
N VAL A 49 -9.10 12.42 -2.96
CA VAL A 49 -10.29 11.63 -3.32
C VAL A 49 -10.87 12.12 -4.66
N GLY A 50 -11.09 13.43 -4.81
CA GLY A 50 -11.62 14.01 -6.04
C GLY A 50 -10.72 13.84 -7.27
N ALA A 51 -9.42 13.64 -7.07
CA ALA A 51 -8.46 13.31 -8.12
C ALA A 51 -8.45 11.81 -8.48
N GLY A 52 -9.22 10.98 -7.77
CA GLY A 52 -9.36 9.55 -8.03
C GLY A 52 -8.35 8.66 -7.31
N TYR A 53 -7.60 9.19 -6.33
CA TYR A 53 -6.67 8.38 -5.54
C TYR A 53 -7.39 7.57 -4.47
N ASN A 54 -6.84 6.40 -4.15
CA ASN A 54 -7.10 5.76 -2.87
C ASN A 54 -6.42 6.57 -1.77
N VAL A 55 -7.10 6.82 -0.65
CA VAL A 55 -6.56 7.70 0.40
C VAL A 55 -6.49 6.96 1.72
N VAL A 56 -5.31 6.94 2.31
CA VAL A 56 -5.10 6.47 3.68
C VAL A 56 -4.92 7.69 4.56
N VAL A 57 -5.79 7.88 5.54
CA VAL A 57 -5.74 9.00 6.47
C VAL A 57 -5.21 8.53 7.81
N VAL A 58 -4.19 9.22 8.32
CA VAL A 58 -3.58 8.91 9.62
C VAL A 58 -3.74 10.10 10.53
N GLY A 59 -4.46 9.94 11.63
CA GLY A 59 -4.57 10.94 12.69
C GLY A 59 -4.05 10.43 14.01
N ARG A 60 -3.68 11.33 14.92
CA ARG A 60 -3.17 10.94 16.24
C ARG A 60 -4.29 10.43 17.16
N GLN A 61 -5.51 10.89 16.92
CA GLN A 61 -6.66 10.58 17.74
C GLN A 61 -7.91 10.32 16.89
N ALA A 62 -8.90 9.65 17.47
CA ALA A 62 -10.15 9.35 16.77
C ALA A 62 -10.86 10.58 16.22
N HIS A 63 -10.78 11.72 16.93
CA HIS A 63 -11.43 12.95 16.50
C HIS A 63 -10.83 13.54 15.20
N ASP A 64 -9.57 13.23 14.89
CA ASP A 64 -8.88 13.70 13.68
C ASP A 64 -9.39 12.98 12.42
N VAL A 65 -9.95 11.78 12.60
CA VAL A 65 -10.26 10.85 11.50
C VAL A 65 -11.73 10.46 11.41
N VAL A 66 -12.55 10.80 12.42
CA VAL A 66 -13.96 10.36 12.52
C VAL A 66 -14.79 10.72 11.29
N ASP A 67 -14.50 11.85 10.66
CA ASP A 67 -15.21 12.33 9.48
C ASP A 67 -14.97 11.48 8.22
N TYR A 68 -13.91 10.66 8.21
CA TYR A 68 -13.55 9.77 7.11
C TYR A 68 -14.08 8.35 7.27
N LEU A 69 -14.70 8.05 8.41
CA LEU A 69 -15.38 6.76 8.66
C LEU A 69 -16.78 6.71 8.01
N ASN A 70 -17.16 7.73 7.25
CA ASN A 70 -18.45 7.79 6.57
C ASN A 70 -18.54 6.69 5.48
N ALA A 71 -19.70 6.03 5.40
CA ALA A 71 -19.97 4.96 4.44
C ALA A 71 -19.78 5.40 2.98
N ASP A 72 -20.07 6.67 2.66
CA ASP A 72 -19.92 7.23 1.32
C ASP A 72 -18.46 7.29 0.82
N LEU A 73 -17.49 7.26 1.75
CA LEU A 73 -16.05 7.30 1.44
C LEU A 73 -15.38 5.92 1.58
N HIS A 74 -16.11 4.91 2.04
CA HIS A 74 -15.55 3.65 2.55
C HIS A 74 -14.89 2.77 1.47
N GLU A 75 -15.15 3.03 0.19
CA GLU A 75 -14.49 2.31 -0.92
C GLU A 75 -13.16 2.96 -1.36
N GLN A 76 -12.88 4.19 -0.91
CA GLN A 76 -11.73 4.98 -1.37
C GLN A 76 -10.89 5.55 -0.22
N VAL A 77 -11.40 5.58 1.01
CA VAL A 77 -10.73 6.16 2.17
C VAL A 77 -10.64 5.14 3.31
N TRP A 78 -9.44 4.98 3.85
CA TRP A 78 -9.15 4.18 5.05
C TRP A 78 -8.55 5.07 6.12
N ALA A 79 -9.05 4.98 7.36
CA ALA A 79 -8.60 5.79 8.47
C ALA A 79 -7.86 4.96 9.53
N PHE A 80 -6.70 5.45 9.96
CA PHE A 80 -5.86 4.89 11.01
C PHE A 80 -5.65 5.89 12.13
N ILE A 81 -5.58 5.38 13.35
CA ILE A 81 -5.15 6.13 14.53
C ILE A 81 -3.75 5.67 14.88
N ALA A 82 -2.79 6.58 14.83
CA ALA A 82 -1.40 6.33 15.18
C ALA A 82 -0.66 7.64 15.46
N ASP A 83 0.44 7.59 16.20
CA ASP A 83 1.31 8.75 16.39
C ASP A 83 2.26 8.92 15.18
N PRO A 84 2.15 10.01 14.38
CA PRO A 84 3.04 10.24 13.24
C PRO A 84 4.49 10.55 13.65
N ALA A 85 4.72 10.86 14.93
CA ALA A 85 6.05 11.06 15.47
C ALA A 85 6.77 9.75 15.84
N ASP A 86 6.04 8.62 15.89
CA ASP A 86 6.59 7.30 16.15
C ASP A 86 6.93 6.58 14.83
N PRO A 87 8.22 6.41 14.50
CA PRO A 87 8.62 5.82 13.23
C PRO A 87 8.21 4.36 13.08
N GLU A 88 8.04 3.59 14.17
CA GLU A 88 7.57 2.20 14.09
C GLU A 88 6.09 2.18 13.69
N GLN A 89 5.27 3.04 14.29
CA GLN A 89 3.86 3.15 13.92
C GLN A 89 3.67 3.61 12.48
N VAL A 90 4.44 4.62 12.03
CA VAL A 90 4.41 5.06 10.63
C VAL A 90 4.82 3.93 9.68
N SER A 91 5.86 3.17 10.02
CA SER A 91 6.30 2.01 9.23
C SER A 91 5.19 0.98 9.05
N ASN A 92 4.53 0.61 10.16
CA ASN A 92 3.45 -0.38 10.14
C ASN A 92 2.25 0.10 9.32
N ILE A 93 1.91 1.39 9.39
CA ILE A 93 0.81 1.94 8.58
C ILE A 93 1.16 1.94 7.10
N ILE A 94 2.39 2.30 6.72
CA ILE A 94 2.80 2.29 5.32
C ILE A 94 2.66 0.89 4.72
N GLU A 95 3.13 -0.14 5.44
CA GLU A 95 2.98 -1.53 5.01
C GLU A 95 1.50 -1.92 4.87
N HIS A 96 0.69 -1.61 5.88
CA HIS A 96 -0.73 -1.92 5.87
C HIS A 96 -1.50 -1.15 4.79
N ALA A 97 -1.12 0.10 4.54
CA ALA A 97 -1.68 0.95 3.49
C ALA A 97 -1.43 0.36 2.10
N ILE A 98 -0.22 -0.16 1.85
CA ILE A 98 0.12 -0.82 0.58
C ILE A 98 -0.76 -2.06 0.37
N ASP A 99 -0.98 -2.84 1.43
CA ASP A 99 -1.79 -4.06 1.36
C ASP A 99 -3.27 -3.79 1.06
N ILE A 100 -3.86 -2.73 1.64
CA ILE A 100 -5.31 -2.47 1.53
C ILE A 100 -5.69 -1.47 0.43
N ALA A 101 -4.86 -0.45 0.21
CA ALA A 101 -5.14 0.67 -0.69
C ALA A 101 -4.35 0.56 -2.01
N GLY A 102 -3.40 -0.37 -2.09
CA GLY A 102 -2.49 -0.50 -3.22
C GLY A 102 -1.22 0.36 -3.07
N PRO A 103 -0.34 0.35 -4.08
CA PRO A 103 0.95 1.03 -4.01
C PRO A 103 0.82 2.51 -3.63
N LEU A 104 1.50 2.90 -2.56
CA LEU A 104 1.60 4.30 -2.14
C LEU A 104 2.50 5.05 -3.13
N MET A 105 2.00 6.18 -3.65
CA MET A 105 2.75 7.06 -4.55
C MET A 105 3.26 8.32 -3.84
N MET A 106 2.64 8.70 -2.73
CA MET A 106 2.96 9.93 -2.02
C MET A 106 2.48 9.89 -0.57
N ILE A 107 3.26 10.50 0.32
CA ILE A 107 2.87 10.85 1.69
C ILE A 107 2.72 12.37 1.75
N ILE A 108 1.59 12.85 2.25
CA ILE A 108 1.32 14.28 2.44
C ILE A 108 1.16 14.57 3.93
N ASP A 109 2.00 15.45 4.45
CA ASP A 109 1.95 15.92 5.84
C ASP A 109 1.70 17.43 5.88
N PRO A 110 0.44 17.89 5.76
CA PRO A 110 0.09 19.30 5.78
C PRO A 110 0.41 20.01 7.09
N ALA A 111 0.52 19.26 8.20
CA ALA A 111 0.71 19.78 9.55
C ALA A 111 2.16 19.64 10.06
N GLY A 112 3.02 18.88 9.37
CA GLY A 112 4.40 18.66 9.77
C GLY A 112 4.53 17.80 11.02
N LEU A 113 3.65 16.80 11.17
CA LEU A 113 3.62 15.90 12.33
C LEU A 113 4.60 14.72 12.22
N LEU A 114 5.09 14.41 11.02
CA LEU A 114 6.09 13.36 10.82
C LEU A 114 7.42 13.77 11.43
N ALA A 115 7.99 12.90 12.26
CA ALA A 115 9.30 13.14 12.87
C ALA A 115 10.47 12.96 11.87
N ASP A 116 10.31 12.08 10.88
CA ASP A 116 11.34 11.75 9.89
C ASP A 116 10.71 11.57 8.49
N VAL A 117 10.72 12.64 7.71
CA VAL A 117 10.16 12.66 6.35
C VAL A 117 11.02 11.84 5.38
N ASP A 118 12.34 11.82 5.56
CA ASP A 118 13.28 11.10 4.68
C ASP A 118 13.16 9.58 4.86
N ALA A 119 12.88 9.12 6.08
CA ALA A 119 12.56 7.71 6.33
C ALA A 119 11.21 7.30 5.72
N ALA A 120 10.23 8.19 5.72
CA ALA A 120 8.93 7.94 5.12
C ALA A 120 9.05 7.88 3.57
N ASP A 121 9.78 8.82 2.95
CA ASP A 121 9.95 8.91 1.50
C ASP A 121 10.65 7.66 0.90
N ARG A 122 11.69 7.15 1.58
CA ARG A 122 12.40 5.92 1.17
C ARG A 122 11.52 4.67 1.08
N ARG A 123 10.32 4.68 1.66
CA ARG A 123 9.38 3.54 1.59
C ARG A 123 8.33 3.67 0.51
N VAL A 124 8.20 4.85 -0.09
CA VAL A 124 7.25 5.13 -1.16
C VAL A 124 7.90 4.89 -2.54
N ALA A 125 9.23 5.04 -2.63
CA ALA A 125 10.03 4.90 -3.85
C ALA A 125 10.31 3.46 -4.30
#